data_AF-A0A1Y3N3K0-F1
#
_entry.id   AF-A0A1Y3N3K0-F1
#
_cell.length_a   1.000
_cell.length_b   1.000
_cell.length_c   1.000
_cell.angle_alpha   90.00
_cell.angle_beta   90.00
_cell.angle_gamma   90.00
#
_symmetry.space_group_name_H-M   'P 1'
#
loop_
_entity.id
_entity.type
_entity.pdbx_description
1 polymer ?
#
loop_
_entity_poly.entity_id
_entity_poly.type
_entity_poly.pdbx_seq_one_letter_code
_entity_poly.pdbx_strand_id
1 'polypeptide(L)'
;CGEKYSNGQCNNNHCCSGSGYCGTTNAFCSIADGCQKSYGVCTEDGNGITCTEVRKTLNMMNDGIDKFRCEENEHERCGKDYQNQSCTNQDDCCSADGYCGTSKEFCYSSNGCQAGFGICKCGEKYSNGQCNNNHCCSSSGYCGTTNAFCSIANGCQKSYGIC
;
A
#
# COMPACT_ATOMS: atom_id res chain seq x y z
N CYS A 1 -19.34 -11.00 -10.65
CA CYS A 1 -19.06 -12.11 -11.57
C CYS A 1 -19.39 -13.44 -10.90
N GLY A 2 -19.52 -14.53 -11.66
CA GLY A 2 -19.80 -15.85 -11.09
C GLY A 2 -21.27 -16.24 -11.06
N GLU A 3 -21.53 -17.51 -10.74
CA GLU A 3 -22.89 -18.10 -10.70
C GLU A 3 -23.84 -17.33 -9.78
N LYS A 4 -23.33 -16.93 -8.59
CA LYS A 4 -24.08 -16.15 -7.58
C LYS A 4 -24.58 -14.79 -8.10
N TYR A 5 -24.01 -14.27 -9.19
CA TYR A 5 -24.30 -12.96 -9.76
C TYR A 5 -24.67 -13.09 -11.24
N SER A 6 -25.68 -13.91 -11.51
CA SER A 6 -26.29 -14.10 -12.84
C SER A 6 -25.29 -14.50 -13.93
N ASN A 7 -24.31 -15.35 -13.61
CA ASN A 7 -23.26 -15.81 -14.53
C ASN A 7 -22.39 -14.68 -15.12
N GLY A 8 -22.34 -13.50 -14.48
CA GLY A 8 -21.58 -12.36 -14.99
C GLY A 8 -20.09 -12.71 -15.12
N GLN A 9 -19.47 -12.35 -16.25
CA GLN A 9 -18.05 -12.58 -16.50
C GLN A 9 -17.22 -11.32 -16.24
N CYS A 10 -15.92 -11.52 -16.00
CA CYS A 10 -14.95 -10.45 -15.89
C CYS A 10 -14.31 -10.15 -17.26
N ASN A 11 -14.38 -8.89 -17.68
CA ASN A 11 -13.80 -8.42 -18.95
C ASN A 11 -12.27 -8.31 -18.87
N ASN A 12 -11.61 -8.08 -20.00
CA ASN A 12 -10.17 -7.75 -20.10
C ASN A 12 -9.24 -8.78 -19.43
N ASN A 13 -9.55 -10.07 -19.53
CA ASN A 13 -8.79 -11.17 -18.92
C ASN A 13 -8.68 -11.10 -17.38
N HIS A 14 -9.57 -10.35 -16.73
CA HIS A 14 -9.62 -10.31 -15.27
C HIS A 14 -10.11 -11.65 -14.69
N CYS A 15 -9.70 -11.89 -13.46
CA CYS A 15 -10.02 -13.05 -12.65
C CYS A 15 -11.33 -12.82 -11.89
N CYS A 16 -12.11 -13.89 -11.65
CA CYS A 16 -13.34 -13.81 -10.86
C CYS A 16 -13.14 -14.49 -9.51
N SER A 17 -13.05 -13.74 -8.42
CA SER A 17 -12.82 -14.30 -7.07
C SER A 17 -13.98 -15.19 -6.60
N GLY A 18 -13.76 -16.04 -5.60
CA GLY A 18 -14.83 -16.89 -5.02
C GLY A 18 -15.99 -16.11 -4.39
N SER A 19 -15.73 -14.85 -4.03
CA SER A 19 -16.74 -13.88 -3.54
C SER A 19 -17.53 -13.20 -4.66
N GLY A 20 -17.13 -13.39 -5.93
CA GLY A 20 -17.81 -12.86 -7.12
C GLY A 20 -17.38 -11.45 -7.54
N TYR A 21 -16.16 -11.04 -7.20
CA TYR A 21 -15.59 -9.75 -7.63
C TYR A 21 -14.56 -9.97 -8.74
N CYS A 22 -14.38 -8.96 -9.61
CA CYS A 22 -13.40 -9.01 -10.69
C CYS A 22 -12.11 -8.29 -10.29
N GLY A 23 -10.95 -8.91 -10.51
CA GLY A 23 -9.64 -8.33 -10.20
C GLY A 23 -8.50 -9.10 -10.85
N THR A 24 -7.26 -8.71 -10.58
CA THR A 24 -6.06 -9.29 -11.20
C THR A 24 -5.01 -9.78 -10.20
N THR A 25 -5.21 -9.53 -8.90
CA THR A 25 -4.28 -9.96 -7.85
C THR A 25 -4.49 -11.42 -7.48
N ASN A 26 -3.53 -12.01 -6.76
CA ASN A 26 -3.55 -13.43 -6.38
C ASN A 26 -4.89 -13.86 -5.74
N ALA A 27 -5.41 -13.12 -4.76
CA ALA A 27 -6.69 -13.40 -4.10
C ALA A 27 -7.94 -13.41 -5.02
N PHE A 28 -7.82 -12.93 -6.26
CA PHE A 28 -8.86 -13.01 -7.29
C PHE A 28 -8.60 -14.11 -8.32
N CYS A 29 -7.32 -14.43 -8.58
CA CYS A 29 -6.85 -15.30 -9.66
C CYS A 29 -6.49 -16.72 -9.22
N SER A 30 -6.03 -16.90 -7.99
CA SER A 30 -5.66 -18.20 -7.46
C SER A 30 -6.89 -19.11 -7.36
N ILE A 31 -6.73 -20.32 -7.90
CA ILE A 31 -7.73 -21.38 -7.79
C ILE A 31 -7.86 -21.85 -6.34
N ALA A 32 -6.77 -21.78 -5.56
CA ALA A 32 -6.78 -22.11 -4.13
C ALA A 32 -7.62 -21.09 -3.31
N ASP A 33 -7.62 -19.81 -3.71
CA ASP A 33 -8.44 -18.74 -3.14
C ASP A 33 -9.86 -18.68 -3.75
N GLY A 34 -10.23 -19.71 -4.52
CA GLY A 34 -11.59 -19.90 -5.03
C GLY A 34 -11.92 -19.17 -6.33
N CYS A 35 -10.91 -18.82 -7.15
CA CYS A 35 -11.16 -18.21 -8.46
C CYS A 35 -12.10 -19.08 -9.34
N GLN A 36 -13.17 -18.46 -9.84
CA GLN A 36 -14.24 -19.10 -10.59
C GLN A 36 -13.90 -19.20 -12.08
N LYS A 37 -13.24 -20.31 -12.47
CA LYS A 37 -12.70 -20.57 -13.83
C LYS A 37 -13.66 -20.30 -15.00
N SER A 38 -14.98 -20.45 -14.81
CA SER A 38 -15.98 -20.22 -15.87
C SER A 38 -16.32 -18.73 -16.11
N TYR A 39 -15.81 -17.82 -15.25
CA TYR A 39 -16.22 -16.41 -15.22
C TYR A 39 -15.06 -15.41 -15.19
N GLY A 40 -13.82 -15.89 -15.23
CA GLY A 40 -12.59 -15.09 -15.31
C GLY A 40 -11.38 -15.98 -15.51
N VAL A 41 -10.22 -15.38 -15.73
CA VAL A 41 -8.96 -16.11 -15.94
C VAL A 41 -8.37 -16.49 -14.57
N CYS A 42 -8.13 -17.78 -14.31
CA CYS A 42 -7.58 -18.25 -13.03
C CYS A 42 -6.21 -18.93 -13.22
N THR A 43 -5.36 -18.89 -12.19
CA THR A 43 -3.99 -19.43 -12.19
C THR A 43 -3.80 -20.49 -11.09
N GLU A 44 -2.96 -21.48 -11.34
CA GLU A 44 -2.74 -22.63 -10.42
C GLU A 44 -1.83 -22.26 -9.26
N ASP A 45 -0.73 -21.54 -9.52
CA ASP A 45 0.31 -21.25 -8.53
C ASP A 45 0.19 -19.85 -7.87
N GLY A 46 -0.93 -19.17 -8.05
CA GLY A 46 -1.13 -17.80 -7.54
C GLY A 46 -0.31 -16.70 -8.22
N ASN A 47 0.43 -17.04 -9.28
CA ASN A 47 1.06 -16.09 -10.20
C ASN A 47 0.00 -15.37 -11.07
N GLY A 48 -0.87 -14.58 -10.44
CA GLY A 48 -1.68 -13.58 -11.13
C GLY A 48 -0.81 -12.46 -11.71
N ILE A 49 -1.28 -11.80 -12.76
CA ILE A 49 -0.55 -10.70 -13.40
C ILE A 49 -0.65 -9.41 -12.57
N THR A 50 0.49 -8.79 -12.29
CA THR A 50 0.56 -7.51 -11.55
C THR A 50 -0.10 -6.39 -12.34
N CYS A 51 -0.59 -5.34 -11.68
CA CYS A 51 -1.16 -4.18 -12.36
C CYS A 51 -0.10 -3.48 -13.23
N THR A 52 1.18 -3.59 -12.83
CA THR A 52 2.34 -3.15 -13.64
C THR A 52 2.47 -3.93 -14.95
N GLU A 53 2.29 -5.25 -14.95
CA GLU A 53 2.29 -6.06 -16.17
C GLU A 53 1.07 -5.76 -17.04
N VAL A 54 -0.13 -5.65 -16.45
CA VAL A 54 -1.33 -5.26 -17.19
C VAL A 54 -1.17 -3.89 -17.86
N ARG A 55 -0.62 -2.90 -17.15
CA ARG A 55 -0.29 -1.57 -17.71
C ARG A 55 0.72 -1.65 -18.87
N LYS A 56 1.75 -2.50 -18.77
CA LYS A 56 2.73 -2.75 -19.84
C LYS A 56 2.08 -3.41 -21.06
N THR A 57 1.25 -4.44 -20.87
CA THR A 57 0.59 -5.17 -21.96
C THR A 57 -0.43 -4.30 -22.70
N LEU A 58 -1.12 -3.39 -22.01
CA LEU A 58 -2.14 -2.53 -22.62
C LEU A 58 -1.58 -1.30 -23.38
N ASN A 59 -0.31 -0.93 -23.21
CA ASN A 59 0.35 0.19 -23.92
C ASN A 59 -0.43 1.52 -23.88
N MET A 60 -1.14 1.82 -22.78
CA MET A 60 -2.03 2.99 -22.72
C MET A 60 -1.35 4.23 -22.12
N MET A 61 -1.17 5.24 -22.96
CA MET A 61 -0.92 6.62 -22.53
C MET A 61 -2.18 7.19 -21.85
N ASN A 62 -2.11 7.38 -20.53
CA ASN A 62 -2.81 8.33 -19.64
C ASN A 62 -4.32 8.68 -19.75
N ASP A 63 -5.07 8.29 -20.78
CA ASP A 63 -6.41 8.87 -21.09
C ASP A 63 -7.56 7.85 -21.05
N GLY A 64 -7.32 6.63 -20.56
CA GLY A 64 -8.29 5.53 -20.49
C GLY A 64 -8.72 5.09 -19.08
N ILE A 65 -8.39 5.86 -18.05
CA ILE A 65 -8.30 5.38 -16.66
C ILE A 65 -9.67 5.14 -15.99
N ASP A 66 -10.78 5.66 -16.54
CA ASP A 66 -12.10 5.64 -15.88
C ASP A 66 -12.88 4.30 -16.00
N LYS A 67 -12.30 3.27 -16.63
CA LYS A 67 -12.86 1.90 -16.66
C LYS A 67 -11.91 0.81 -16.15
N PHE A 68 -10.72 1.18 -15.69
CA PHE A 68 -9.71 0.24 -15.22
C PHE A 68 -9.65 0.20 -13.69
N ARG A 69 -10.58 -0.52 -13.07
CA ARG A 69 -10.52 -0.83 -11.64
C ARG A 69 -9.67 -2.07 -11.39
N CYS A 70 -8.35 -1.87 -11.29
CA CYS A 70 -7.56 -2.72 -10.41
C CYS A 70 -7.92 -2.33 -8.97
N GLU A 71 -8.58 -3.22 -8.24
CA GLU A 71 -8.76 -3.03 -6.80
C GLU A 71 -7.40 -3.26 -6.12
N GLU A 72 -6.79 -2.15 -5.69
CA GLU A 72 -5.39 -2.03 -5.23
C GLU A 72 -5.09 -2.79 -3.93
N ASN A 73 -5.07 -4.11 -4.03
CA ASN A 73 -4.35 -4.99 -3.09
C ASN A 73 -2.87 -5.14 -3.51
N GLU A 74 -2.25 -4.08 -4.03
CA GLU A 74 -0.80 -3.99 -4.33
C GLU A 74 0.02 -3.39 -3.19
N HIS A 75 -0.63 -2.95 -2.11
CA HIS A 75 0.05 -2.44 -0.93
C HIS A 75 0.68 -3.62 -0.14
N GLU A 76 2.02 -3.74 -0.17
CA GLU A 76 2.80 -4.71 0.61
C GLU A 76 2.46 -4.63 2.12
N ARG A 77 2.55 -5.75 2.85
CA ARG A 77 2.25 -5.77 4.29
C ARG A 77 3.49 -5.43 5.11
N CYS A 78 3.32 -4.55 6.09
CA CYS A 78 4.40 -4.01 6.91
C CYS A 78 3.94 -3.71 8.33
N GLY A 79 4.90 -3.45 9.22
CA GLY A 79 4.62 -3.04 10.58
C GLY A 79 4.73 -4.18 11.59
N LYS A 80 4.61 -3.81 12.87
CA LYS A 80 4.78 -4.71 14.01
C LYS A 80 3.84 -5.93 13.96
N ASP A 81 2.62 -5.73 13.47
CA ASP A 81 1.56 -6.76 13.42
C ASP A 81 1.73 -7.71 12.21
N TYR A 82 2.64 -7.39 11.29
CA TYR A 82 2.95 -8.15 10.08
C TYR A 82 4.43 -8.57 10.10
N GLN A 83 4.78 -9.37 11.11
CA GLN A 83 6.10 -9.98 11.30
C GLN A 83 7.26 -8.96 11.47
N ASN A 84 6.96 -7.69 11.79
CA ASN A 84 7.94 -6.58 11.81
C ASN A 84 8.57 -6.33 10.42
N GLN A 85 7.86 -6.62 9.33
CA GLN A 85 8.32 -6.33 7.97
C GLN A 85 8.31 -4.82 7.71
N SER A 86 9.35 -4.33 7.03
CA SER A 86 9.40 -2.98 6.47
C SER A 86 9.04 -3.02 5.00
N CYS A 87 8.57 -1.89 4.46
CA CYS A 87 8.31 -1.76 3.02
C CYS A 87 9.57 -1.97 2.18
N THR A 88 9.42 -2.66 1.05
CA THR A 88 10.51 -3.01 0.14
C THR A 88 10.96 -1.80 -0.68
N ASN A 89 10.05 -0.90 -1.07
CA ASN A 89 10.43 0.34 -1.75
C ASN A 89 10.94 1.38 -0.75
N GLN A 90 12.02 2.09 -1.10
CA GLN A 90 12.68 3.02 -0.20
C GLN A 90 11.84 4.26 0.15
N ASP A 91 10.95 4.69 -0.75
CA ASP A 91 10.07 5.85 -0.56
C ASP A 91 8.72 5.51 0.08
N ASP A 92 8.43 4.22 0.33
CA ASP A 92 7.15 3.78 0.87
C ASP A 92 7.05 4.03 2.38
N CYS A 93 5.81 4.27 2.78
CA CYS A 93 5.41 4.55 4.14
C CYS A 93 4.52 3.41 4.63
N CYS A 94 4.75 2.96 5.86
CA CYS A 94 3.92 1.92 6.46
C CYS A 94 2.73 2.54 7.20
N SER A 95 1.51 2.34 6.70
CA SER A 95 0.29 2.89 7.29
C SER A 95 -0.06 2.28 8.66
N ALA A 96 -1.00 2.89 9.37
CA ALA A 96 -1.53 2.35 10.63
C ALA A 96 -2.09 0.92 10.49
N ASP A 97 -2.71 0.62 9.34
CA ASP A 97 -3.29 -0.69 9.02
C ASP A 97 -2.24 -1.72 8.56
N GLY A 98 -0.96 -1.34 8.51
CA GLY A 98 0.15 -2.20 8.13
C GLY A 98 0.23 -2.49 6.63
N TYR A 99 0.04 -1.45 5.82
CA TYR A 99 0.15 -1.48 4.37
C TYR A 99 1.19 -0.46 3.89
N CYS A 100 1.98 -0.80 2.87
CA CYS A 100 3.00 0.05 2.27
C CYS A 100 2.44 0.90 1.13
N GLY A 101 2.77 2.20 1.11
CA GLY A 101 2.39 3.10 0.03
C GLY A 101 2.85 4.54 0.28
N THR A 102 2.62 5.43 -0.69
CA THR A 102 3.23 6.78 -0.71
C THR A 102 2.25 7.93 -0.46
N SER A 103 0.95 7.66 -0.26
CA SER A 103 -0.06 8.71 -0.06
C SER A 103 0.01 9.34 1.33
N LYS A 104 -0.72 10.45 1.55
CA LYS A 104 -0.76 11.13 2.87
C LYS A 104 -1.35 10.24 3.97
N GLU A 105 -2.29 9.35 3.63
CA GLU A 105 -2.91 8.37 4.52
C GLU A 105 -1.86 7.39 5.07
N PHE A 106 -0.88 7.01 4.25
CA PHE A 106 0.20 6.10 4.61
C PHE A 106 1.35 6.82 5.32
N CYS A 107 1.74 8.00 4.80
CA CYS A 107 2.97 8.68 5.20
C CYS A 107 2.87 9.64 6.38
N TYR A 108 1.70 10.18 6.70
CA TYR A 108 1.61 11.20 7.75
C TYR A 108 1.53 10.52 9.12
N SER A 109 2.38 10.92 10.06
CA SER A 109 2.36 10.34 11.40
C SER A 109 1.07 10.63 12.17
N SER A 110 0.34 11.70 11.81
CA SER A 110 -1.03 11.98 12.28
C SER A 110 -2.08 10.98 11.81
N ASN A 111 -1.81 10.24 10.72
CA ASN A 111 -2.61 9.11 10.25
C ASN A 111 -2.07 7.75 10.77
N GLY A 112 -1.13 7.78 11.73
CA GLY A 112 -0.61 6.57 12.37
C GLY A 112 0.50 5.83 11.61
N CYS A 113 1.22 6.51 10.72
CA CYS A 113 2.41 5.95 10.04
C CYS A 113 3.38 5.28 11.05
N GLN A 114 3.80 4.05 10.75
CA GLN A 114 4.60 3.21 11.63
C GLN A 114 6.10 3.45 11.43
N ALA A 115 6.63 4.48 12.11
CA ALA A 115 8.05 4.81 12.08
C ALA A 115 8.91 3.60 12.50
N GLY A 116 9.88 3.25 11.64
CA GLY A 116 10.68 2.02 11.72
C GLY A 116 10.41 1.03 10.58
N PHE A 117 9.21 1.05 10.00
CA PHE A 117 8.77 0.13 8.93
C PHE A 117 8.58 0.80 7.56
N GLY A 118 8.74 2.11 7.49
CA GLY A 118 8.71 2.93 6.28
C GLY A 118 9.02 4.39 6.62
N ILE A 119 8.98 5.28 5.64
CA ILE A 119 9.20 6.71 5.85
C ILE A 119 7.95 7.35 6.48
N CYS A 120 8.11 8.06 7.60
CA CYS A 120 7.00 8.81 8.24
C CYS A 120 7.28 10.31 8.30
N LYS A 121 6.25 11.11 7.99
CA LYS A 121 6.27 12.57 7.87
C LYS A 121 5.59 13.23 9.06
N CYS A 122 6.21 14.27 9.62
CA CYS A 122 5.87 14.85 10.92
C CYS A 122 6.00 16.39 10.97
N GLY A 123 5.38 17.00 11.98
CA GLY A 123 5.40 18.45 12.18
C GLY A 123 4.29 19.20 11.45
N GLU A 124 4.30 20.53 11.59
CA GLU A 124 3.24 21.43 11.11
C GLU A 124 2.93 21.25 9.61
N LYS A 125 3.97 21.02 8.80
CA LYS A 125 3.87 20.79 7.35
C LYS A 125 3.05 19.54 6.98
N TYR A 126 2.93 18.57 7.88
CA TYR A 126 2.31 17.27 7.65
C TYR A 126 1.19 17.03 8.68
N SER A 127 0.27 17.98 8.74
CA SER A 127 -0.93 17.94 9.58
C SER A 127 -0.63 17.73 11.06
N ASN A 128 0.41 18.40 11.58
CA ASN A 128 0.85 18.32 12.99
C ASN A 128 1.20 16.90 13.48
N GLY A 129 1.54 15.98 12.57
CA GLY A 129 1.86 14.59 12.92
C GLY A 129 3.04 14.49 13.89
N GLN A 130 2.88 13.73 14.97
CA GLN A 130 3.94 13.45 15.94
C GLN A 130 4.59 12.09 15.66
N CYS A 131 5.89 11.98 15.87
CA CYS A 131 6.64 10.73 15.67
C CYS A 131 6.44 9.76 16.84
N ASN A 132 6.07 8.53 16.51
CA ASN A 132 5.82 7.44 17.47
C ASN A 132 7.12 6.70 17.85
N ASN A 133 7.04 5.69 18.72
CA ASN A 133 8.13 4.74 19.00
C ASN A 133 9.49 5.38 19.35
N ASN A 134 9.50 6.42 20.20
CA ASN A 134 10.72 7.16 20.58
C ASN A 134 11.49 7.76 19.38
N HIS A 135 10.80 8.14 18.31
CA HIS A 135 11.42 8.83 17.18
C HIS A 135 11.37 10.36 17.35
N CYS A 136 12.36 11.00 16.75
CA CYS A 136 12.56 12.44 16.72
C CYS A 136 12.00 12.99 15.41
N CYS A 137 11.38 14.17 15.44
CA CYS A 137 10.92 14.85 14.22
C CYS A 137 11.99 15.84 13.74
N SER A 138 12.66 15.54 12.63
CA SER A 138 13.71 16.40 12.06
C SER A 138 13.16 17.76 11.58
N SER A 139 14.04 18.75 11.40
CA SER A 139 13.72 20.05 10.77
C SER A 139 13.14 19.92 9.35
N SER A 140 13.45 18.82 8.65
CA SER A 140 12.87 18.46 7.35
C SER A 140 11.46 17.87 7.42
N GLY A 141 10.94 17.56 8.63
CA GLY A 141 9.61 16.99 8.83
C GLY A 141 9.53 15.48 8.61
N TYR A 142 10.58 14.75 8.95
CA TYR A 142 10.63 13.28 8.91
C TYR A 142 10.97 12.68 10.27
N CYS A 143 10.43 11.51 10.57
CA CYS A 143 10.72 10.73 11.79
C CYS A 143 12.00 9.90 11.66
N GLY A 144 12.83 9.91 12.70
CA GLY A 144 14.07 9.13 12.77
C GLY A 144 14.73 9.21 14.14
N THR A 145 15.78 8.41 14.37
CA THR A 145 16.43 8.26 15.68
C THR A 145 17.90 8.69 15.71
N THR A 146 18.46 9.16 14.60
CA THR A 146 19.87 9.60 14.52
C THR A 146 20.04 11.06 14.95
N ASN A 147 21.28 11.48 15.25
CA ASN A 147 21.58 12.87 15.63
C ASN A 147 21.13 13.91 14.59
N ALA A 148 21.00 13.55 13.30
CA ALA A 148 20.46 14.43 12.26
C ALA A 148 18.96 14.76 12.49
N PHE A 149 18.23 13.86 13.15
CA PHE A 149 16.81 14.01 13.47
C PHE A 149 16.60 14.55 14.89
N CYS A 150 17.37 14.06 15.85
CA CYS A 150 17.16 14.30 17.29
C CYS A 150 17.88 15.53 17.86
N SER A 151 18.97 16.00 17.23
CA SER A 151 19.72 17.12 17.79
C SER A 151 18.93 18.44 17.68
N ILE A 152 18.81 19.15 18.79
CA ILE A 152 18.29 20.53 18.82
C ILE A 152 19.09 21.45 17.90
N ALA A 153 20.42 21.25 17.80
CA ALA A 153 21.26 22.04 16.90
C ALA A 153 20.96 21.79 15.41
N ASN A 154 20.39 20.62 15.07
CA ASN A 154 19.92 20.28 13.72
C ASN A 154 18.43 20.62 13.49
N GLY A 155 17.79 21.28 14.46
CA GLY A 155 16.41 21.74 14.39
C GLY A 155 15.36 20.64 14.64
N CYS A 156 15.64 19.69 15.54
CA CYS A 156 14.62 18.73 16.01
C CYS A 156 13.38 19.47 16.56
N GLN A 157 12.20 19.10 16.07
CA GLN A 157 10.94 19.75 16.37
C GLN A 157 10.32 19.18 17.66
N LYS A 158 10.64 19.80 18.81
CA LYS A 158 10.21 19.36 20.16
C LYS A 158 8.71 19.09 20.33
N SER A 159 7.85 19.79 19.59
CA SER A 159 6.39 19.59 19.66
C SER A 159 5.91 18.32 18.94
N TYR A 160 6.76 17.65 18.16
CA TYR A 160 6.38 16.60 17.22
C TYR A 160 7.25 15.34 17.29
N GLY A 161 8.15 15.24 18.27
CA GLY A 161 8.96 14.05 18.53
C GLY A 161 9.87 14.27 19.73
N ILE A 162 10.61 13.24 20.15
CA ILE A 162 11.57 13.42 21.24
C ILE A 162 12.82 14.18 20.75
N CYS A 163 13.30 15.11 21.58
CA CYS A 163 14.53 15.88 21.38
C CYS A 163 15.11 16.29 22.75
#